data_AF-A0A0N5D2R1-F1
#
_entry.id   AF-A0A0N5D2R1-F1
#
_cell.length_a   1.000
_cell.length_b   1.000
_cell.length_c   1.000
_cell.angle_alpha   90.00
_cell.angle_beta   90.00
_cell.angle_gamma   90.00
#
_symmetry.space_group_name_H-M   'P 1'
#
loop_
_entity.id
_entity.type
_entity.pdbx_description
1 polymer ?
#
loop_
_entity_poly.entity_id
_entity_poly.type
_entity_poly.pdbx_seq_one_letter_code
_entity_poly.pdbx_strand_id
1 'polypeptide(L)' 'MWYCACDVKLPVAEEILKRPIFVLGEKAHPQNGWLPPKAIDQIREAIKQDVSKITKRMDEEEMKEGIEEAWWGEPLKF' A
#
# COMPACT_ATOMS: atom_id res chain seq x y z
N MET A 1 5.53 -8.89 -5.83
CA MET A 1 4.06 -8.80 -5.75
C MET A 1 3.59 -7.84 -6.85
N TRP A 2 2.51 -8.17 -7.55
CA TRP A 2 2.00 -7.39 -8.69
C TRP A 2 0.59 -6.90 -8.39
N TYR A 3 0.30 -5.67 -8.81
CA TYR A 3 -1.01 -5.05 -8.66
C TYR A 3 -1.43 -4.45 -10.01
N CYS A 4 -2.70 -4.63 -10.38
CA CYS A 4 -3.28 -3.83 -11.45
C CYS A 4 -3.58 -2.43 -10.91
N ALA A 5 -3.25 -1.38 -11.67
CA ALA A 5 -3.54 -0.01 -11.25
C ALA A 5 -5.04 0.20 -10.96
N CYS A 6 -5.94 -0.47 -11.69
CA CYS A 6 -7.39 -0.39 -11.50
C CYS A 6 -7.88 -0.97 -10.15
N ASP A 7 -7.10 -1.85 -9.55
CA ASP A 7 -7.42 -2.49 -8.27
C ASP A 7 -6.91 -1.67 -7.08
N VAL A 8 -6.04 -0.69 -7.32
CA VAL A 8 -5.50 0.18 -6.27
C VAL A 8 -6.54 1.25 -5.91
N LYS A 9 -7.26 1.04 -4.81
CA LYS A 9 -8.30 1.96 -4.29
C LYS A 9 -7.74 3.13 -3.47
N LEU A 10 -6.51 3.55 -3.76
CA LEU A 10 -5.91 4.72 -3.12
C LEU A 10 -6.38 6.00 -3.85
N PRO A 11 -6.74 7.08 -3.15
CA PRO A 11 -7.25 8.31 -3.77
C PRO A 11 -6.35 8.86 -4.90
N VAL A 12 -5.03 8.80 -4.71
CA VAL A 12 -4.05 9.24 -5.71
C VAL A 12 -4.06 8.37 -6.96
N ALA A 13 -4.25 7.06 -6.84
CA ALA A 13 -4.35 6.17 -7.98
C ALA A 13 -5.62 6.43 -8.78
N GLU A 14 -6.76 6.61 -8.10
CA GLU A 14 -8.02 6.95 -8.76
C GLU A 14 -7.95 8.29 -9.51
N GLU A 15 -7.33 9.30 -8.90
CA GLU A 15 -7.18 10.61 -9.53
C GLU A 15 -6.30 10.52 -10.78
N ILE A 16 -5.18 9.80 -10.70
CA ILE A 16 -4.27 9.59 -11.84
C ILE A 16 -4.97 8.87 -12.98
N LEU A 17 -5.76 7.83 -12.69
CA LEU A 17 -6.45 7.04 -13.72
C LEU A 17 -7.61 7.79 -14.39
N LYS A 18 -8.19 8.81 -13.73
CA LYS A 18 -9.25 9.67 -14.29
C LYS A 18 -8.69 10.77 -15.19
N ARG A 19 -7.40 11.09 -15.09
CA ARG A 19 -6.77 12.16 -15.88
C ARG A 19 -6.56 11.69 -17.33
N PRO A 20 -6.70 12.59 -18.32
CA PRO A 20 -6.39 12.30 -19.72
C PRO A 20 -4.86 12.35 -19.96
N ILE A 21 -4.07 11.61 -19.17
CA ILE A 21 -2.60 11.71 -19.13
C ILE A 21 -1.89 10.45 -19.62
N PHE A 22 -2.47 9.72 -20.55
CA PHE A 22 -1.85 8.52 -21.11
C PHE A 22 -0.66 8.89 -22.01
N VAL A 23 0.34 8.00 -22.09
CA VAL A 23 1.42 8.14 -23.08
C VAL A 23 0.78 8.24 -24.46
N LEU A 24 0.96 9.41 -25.10
CA LEU A 24 0.37 9.71 -26.40
C LEU A 24 1.01 8.81 -27.47
N GLY A 25 0.20 7.98 -28.10
CA GLY A 25 0.60 7.07 -29.18
C GLY A 25 -0.37 5.92 -29.33
N GLU A 26 -0.28 5.20 -30.45
CA GLU A 26 -1.12 4.02 -30.71
C GLU A 26 -0.63 2.76 -29.96
N LYS A 27 0.52 2.85 -29.27
CA LYS A 27 1.18 1.73 -28.61
C LYS A 27 1.65 2.09 -27.20
N ALA A 28 1.48 1.13 -26.30
CA ALA A 28 1.99 1.18 -24.94
C ALA A 28 3.53 1.16 -24.92
N HIS A 29 4.14 1.87 -23.98
CA HIS A 29 5.58 1.79 -23.73
C HIS A 29 5.97 0.41 -23.19
N PRO A 30 7.07 -0.22 -23.64
CA PRO A 30 7.44 -1.59 -23.22
C PRO A 30 7.65 -1.76 -21.71
N GLN A 31 8.06 -0.70 -21.01
CA GLN A 31 8.34 -0.75 -19.56
C GLN A 31 7.26 -0.07 -18.71
N ASN A 32 6.57 0.92 -19.26
CA ASN A 32 5.68 1.82 -18.50
C ASN A 32 4.21 1.69 -18.94
N GLY A 33 3.94 0.87 -19.95
CA GLY A 33 2.61 0.71 -20.50
C GLY A 33 2.03 2.03 -20.99
N TRP A 34 0.78 2.28 -20.62
CA TRP A 34 0.01 3.47 -21.02
C TRP A 34 0.19 4.66 -20.09
N LEU A 35 0.84 4.49 -18.94
CA LEU A 35 0.99 5.55 -17.95
C LEU A 35 2.36 6.22 -18.09
N PRO A 36 2.44 7.55 -17.92
CA PRO A 36 3.72 8.25 -17.82
C PRO A 36 4.52 7.69 -16.63
N PRO A 37 5.85 7.59 -16.73
CA PRO A 37 6.70 7.07 -15.65
C PRO A 37 6.42 7.75 -14.30
N LYS A 38 6.28 9.09 -14.31
CA LYS A 38 5.97 9.87 -13.11
C LYS A 38 4.64 9.48 -12.44
N ALA A 39 3.63 9.12 -13.22
CA ALA A 39 2.34 8.68 -12.69
C ALA A 39 2.47 7.30 -12.03
N ILE A 40 3.25 6.39 -12.63
CA ILE A 40 3.54 5.07 -12.05
C ILE A 40 4.28 5.21 -10.72
N ASP A 41 5.28 6.08 -10.66
CA ASP A 41 6.05 6.29 -9.44
C ASP A 41 5.19 6.88 -8.31
N GLN A 42 4.27 7.79 -8.62
CA GLN A 42 3.31 8.31 -7.64
C GLN A 42 2.41 7.21 -7.07
N ILE A 43 1.87 6.33 -7.91
CA ILE A 43 1.08 5.19 -7.45
C ILE A 43 1.93 4.24 -6.61
N ARG A 44 3.16 3.95 -7.04
CA ARG A 44 4.09 3.06 -6.33
C ARG A 44 4.41 3.57 -4.92
N GLU A 45 4.75 4.84 -4.78
CA GLU A 45 5.06 5.43 -3.47
C GLU A 45 3.83 5.45 -2.56
N ALA A 46 2.65 5.71 -3.10
CA ALA A 46 1.42 5.64 -2.32
C ALA A 46 1.15 4.24 -1.75
N ILE A 47 1.32 3.19 -2.57
CA ILE A 47 1.20 1.79 -2.13
C ILE A 47 2.24 1.48 -1.04
N LYS A 48 3.50 1.87 -1.23
CA LYS A 48 4.55 1.63 -0.23
C LYS A 48 4.22 2.28 1.12
N GLN A 49 3.74 3.52 1.09
CA GLN A 49 3.34 4.23 2.31
C GLN A 49 2.14 3.59 2.99
N ASP A 50 1.15 3.13 2.22
CA ASP A 50 -0.03 2.46 2.75
C ASP A 50 0.34 1.13 3.41
N VAL A 51 1.10 0.29 2.71
CA VAL A 51 1.63 -0.97 3.26
C VAL A 51 2.47 -0.71 4.52
N SER A 52 3.36 0.28 4.50
CA SER A 52 4.17 0.61 5.68
C SER A 52 3.33 1.03 6.89
N LYS A 53 2.22 1.75 6.68
CA LYS A 53 1.29 2.11 7.77
C LYS A 53 0.57 0.90 8.30
N ILE A 54 0.13 -0.01 7.43
CA ILE A 54 -0.55 -1.25 7.83
C ILE A 54 0.40 -2.13 8.65
N THR A 55 1.63 -2.35 8.18
CA THR A 55 2.62 -3.15 8.91
C THR A 55 2.88 -2.58 10.30
N LYS A 56 3.11 -1.26 10.42
CA LYS A 56 3.33 -0.63 11.73
C LYS A 56 2.14 -0.78 12.68
N ARG A 57 0.92 -0.66 12.17
CA ARG A 57 -0.29 -0.85 13.00
C ARG A 57 -0.42 -2.28 13.48
N MET A 58 -0.11 -3.26 12.62
CA MET A 58 -0.10 -4.67 13.00
C MET A 58 0.95 -4.94 14.08
N ASP A 59 2.17 -4.41 13.92
CA ASP A 59 3.24 -4.54 14.93
C ASP A 59 2.81 -3.91 16.28
N GLU A 60 2.14 -2.75 16.24
CA GLU A 60 1.61 -2.06 17.43
C GLU A 60 0.45 -2.82 18.09
N GLU A 61 -0.40 -3.49 17.31
CA GLU A 61 -1.51 -4.33 17.79
C GLU A 61 -0.99 -5.62 18.43
N GLU A 62 -0.06 -6.31 17.76
CA GLU A 62 0.59 -7.53 18.29
C GLU A 62 1.35 -7.23 19.59
N MET A 63 2.02 -6.08 19.69
CA MET A 63 2.66 -5.63 20.92
C MET A 63 1.64 -5.39 22.05
N LYS A 64 0.46 -4.82 21.74
CA LYS A 64 -0.58 -4.59 22.74
C LYS A 64 -1.19 -5.90 23.23
N GLU A 65 -1.48 -6.84 22.33
CA GLU A 65 -1.99 -8.16 22.68
C GLU A 65 -0.99 -8.92 23.56
N GLY A 66 0.30 -8.93 23.21
CA GLY A 66 1.33 -9.58 24.03
C GLY A 66 1.53 -8.93 25.40
N ILE A 67 1.36 -7.60 25.50
CA ILE A 67 1.34 -6.88 26.77
C ILE A 67 0.11 -7.32 27.58
N GLU A 68 -1.09 -7.27 27.02
CA GLU A 68 -2.32 -7.69 27.70
C GLU A 68 -2.24 -9.14 28.19
N GLU A 69 -1.79 -10.09 27.37
CA GLU A 69 -1.57 -11.48 27.79
C GLU A 69 -0.59 -11.61 28.96
N ALA A 70 0.50 -10.82 28.96
CA ALA A 70 1.46 -10.80 30.06
C ALA A 70 0.90 -10.16 31.34
N TRP A 71 -0.02 -9.19 31.23
CA TRP A 71 -0.71 -8.58 32.38
C TRP A 71 -1.80 -9.47 32.98
N TRP A 72 -2.45 -10.30 32.15
CA TRP A 72 -3.51 -11.22 32.59
C TRP A 72 -3.02 -12.63 32.93
N GLY A 73 -1.75 -12.95 32.65
CA GLY A 73 -1.11 -14.19 33.09
C GLY A 73 -1.01 -14.24 34.62
N GLU A 74 -1.85 -15.06 35.26
CA GLU A 74 -1.86 -15.21 36.72
C GLU A 74 -0.47 -15.54 37.27
N PRO A 75 -0.05 -14.94 38.40
CA PRO A 75 1.20 -15.32 39.04
C PRO A 75 1.08 -16.78 39.52
N LEU A 76 2.02 -17.62 39.07
CA LEU A 76 2.17 -19.00 39.52
C LEU A 76 2.08 -19.04 41.06
N LYS A 77 1.00 -19.64 41.56
CA LYS A 77 0.84 -19.94 42.98
C LYS A 77 1.88 -21.01 43.34
N PHE A 78 2.93 -20.58 44.06
CA PHE A 78 3.90 -21.44 44.72
C PHE A 78 3.23 -22.38 45.73
#